data_AF-A0A0G0CUS6-F1
#
_entry.id   AF-A0A0G0CUS6-F1
#
_cell.length_a   1.000
_cell.length_b   1.000
_cell.length_c   1.000
_cell.angle_alpha   90.00
_cell.angle_beta   90.00
_cell.angle_gamma   90.00
#
_symmetry.space_group_name_H-M   'P 1'
#
loop_
_entity.id
_entity.type
_entity.pdbx_description
1 polymer ?
#
loop_
_entity_poly.entity_id
_entity_poly.type
_entity_poly.pdbx_seq_one_letter_code
_entity_poly.pdbx_strand_id
1 'polypeptide(L)'
;MASTKEIKRRIKSVKNTKKITKAMELVAASKMKRAVSSTLASRLYAEYSWEILTSIAKNTEKITHPLFVEREEIKNILLILITSNRGLCGAYNTQIVKKVLSLFQNNADRASSPVEGSKPYPVIDIVTVGKKGDTMMRRIGRNIIANFFELPDNVSLSDIVPISELAINEYNHSHYDKVLVAYTDFVSALSQKPNIKQVIPVSKTSLKELINTLGDDFKNKDEKKEKIIDYLFEGDKDLLIP
;
A
#
# COMPACT_ATOMS: atom_id res chain seq x y z
N MET A 1 31.68 -24.54 37.24
CA MET A 1 32.11 -23.32 36.51
C MET A 1 31.97 -23.61 35.02
N ALA A 2 31.40 -22.70 34.22
CA ALA A 2 31.34 -22.89 32.77
C ALA A 2 32.76 -23.18 32.24
N SER A 3 32.92 -24.28 31.51
CA SER A 3 34.24 -24.73 31.05
C SER A 3 34.81 -23.70 30.07
N THR A 4 36.10 -23.37 30.15
CA THR A 4 36.78 -22.47 29.20
C THR A 4 36.56 -22.89 27.73
N LYS A 5 36.32 -24.20 27.51
CA LYS A 5 35.95 -24.77 26.21
C LYS A 5 34.58 -24.27 25.72
N GLU A 6 33.60 -24.15 26.60
CA GLU A 6 32.26 -23.63 26.29
C GLU A 6 32.30 -22.14 25.94
N ILE A 7 33.09 -21.36 26.67
CA ILE A 7 33.30 -19.93 26.40
C ILE A 7 33.92 -19.75 25.02
N LYS A 8 34.99 -20.50 24.68
CA LYS A 8 35.60 -20.48 23.34
C LYS A 8 34.61 -20.85 22.24
N ARG A 9 33.75 -21.86 22.47
CA ARG A 9 32.69 -22.26 21.52
C ARG A 9 31.69 -21.13 21.30
N ARG A 10 31.24 -20.46 22.37
CA ARG A 10 30.28 -19.35 22.29
C ARG A 10 30.87 -18.15 21.55
N ILE A 11 32.14 -17.81 21.80
CA ILE A 11 32.86 -16.75 21.06
C ILE A 11 32.89 -17.06 19.56
N LYS A 12 33.22 -18.29 19.17
CA LYS A 12 33.24 -18.70 17.75
C LYS A 12 31.84 -18.58 17.13
N SER A 13 30.80 -19.03 17.85
CA SER A 13 29.41 -18.92 17.39
C SER A 13 29.00 -17.47 17.15
N VAL A 14 29.23 -16.58 18.12
CA VAL A 14 28.85 -15.16 18.02
C VAL A 14 29.65 -14.46 16.91
N LYS A 15 30.94 -14.78 16.75
CA LYS A 15 31.75 -14.26 15.63
C LYS A 15 31.18 -14.69 14.27
N ASN A 16 30.72 -15.93 14.14
CA ASN A 16 30.10 -16.40 12.90
C ASN A 16 28.77 -15.69 12.64
N THR A 17 27.90 -15.58 13.64
CA THR A 17 26.65 -14.81 13.51
C THR A 17 26.93 -13.36 13.11
N LYS A 18 27.92 -12.70 13.71
CA LYS A 18 28.34 -11.33 13.35
C LYS A 18 28.75 -11.20 11.88
N LYS A 19 29.48 -12.17 11.34
CA LYS A 19 29.90 -12.16 9.92
C LYS A 19 28.68 -12.31 8.99
N ILE A 20 27.77 -13.23 9.31
CA ILE A 20 26.56 -13.46 8.53
C ILE A 20 25.66 -12.23 8.54
N THR A 21 25.38 -11.66 9.72
CA THR A 21 24.54 -10.46 9.81
C THR A 21 25.17 -9.26 9.12
N LYS A 22 26.50 -9.10 9.18
CA LYS A 22 27.19 -8.03 8.45
C LYS A 22 27.10 -8.20 6.93
N ALA A 23 27.23 -9.42 6.42
CA ALA A 23 27.03 -9.69 5.01
C ALA A 23 25.58 -9.40 4.58
N MET A 24 24.60 -9.82 5.39
CA MET A 24 23.18 -9.54 5.14
C MET A 24 22.87 -8.03 5.13
N GLU A 25 23.48 -7.27 6.04
CA GLU A 25 23.37 -5.80 6.10
C GLU A 25 23.82 -5.16 4.78
N LEU A 26 24.98 -5.57 4.25
CA LEU A 26 25.51 -5.06 2.97
C LEU A 26 24.61 -5.41 1.78
N VAL A 27 24.10 -6.64 1.73
CA VAL A 27 23.17 -7.09 0.69
C VAL A 27 21.86 -6.30 0.77
N ALA A 28 21.30 -6.14 1.97
CA ALA A 28 20.08 -5.39 2.19
C ALA A 28 20.25 -3.90 1.81
N ALA A 29 21.37 -3.28 2.16
CA ALA A 29 21.68 -1.91 1.78
C ALA A 29 21.74 -1.72 0.26
N SER A 30 22.35 -2.67 -0.46
CA SER A 30 22.39 -2.65 -1.92
C SER A 30 20.99 -2.75 -2.55
N LYS A 31 20.16 -3.70 -2.05
CA LYS A 31 18.77 -3.87 -2.51
C LYS A 31 17.90 -2.64 -2.21
N MET A 32 18.03 -2.08 -1.02
CA MET A 32 17.32 -0.88 -0.60
C MET A 32 17.67 0.30 -1.53
N LYS A 33 18.95 0.51 -1.84
CA LYS A 33 19.37 1.58 -2.76
C LYS A 33 18.73 1.42 -4.15
N ARG A 34 18.65 0.19 -4.67
CA ARG A 34 17.99 -0.10 -5.95
C ARG A 34 16.49 0.18 -5.89
N ALA A 35 15.81 -0.29 -4.84
CA ALA A 35 14.37 -0.06 -4.65
C ALA A 35 14.04 1.44 -4.56
N VAL A 36 14.79 2.20 -3.75
CA VAL A 36 14.61 3.66 -3.63
C VAL A 36 14.83 4.35 -4.97
N SER A 37 15.89 4.00 -5.71
CA SER A 37 16.14 4.56 -7.05
C SER A 37 14.99 4.27 -8.02
N SER A 38 14.41 3.07 -7.97
CA SER A 38 13.27 2.68 -8.81
C SER A 38 12.01 3.50 -8.47
N THR A 39 11.71 3.67 -7.18
CA THR A 39 10.56 4.48 -6.73
C THR A 39 10.72 5.95 -7.13
N LEU A 40 11.92 6.51 -7.02
CA LEU A 40 12.19 7.89 -7.45
C LEU A 40 12.02 8.05 -8.96
N ALA A 41 12.46 7.08 -9.76
CA ALA A 41 12.27 7.10 -11.21
C ALA A 41 10.80 7.01 -11.62
N SER A 42 9.98 6.25 -10.88
CA SER A 42 8.53 6.14 -11.15
C SER A 42 7.71 7.35 -10.69
N ARG A 43 8.27 8.23 -9.85
CA ARG A 43 7.53 9.33 -9.23
C ARG A 43 6.93 10.27 -10.27
N LEU A 44 7.73 10.68 -11.25
CA LEU A 44 7.29 11.61 -12.28
C LEU A 44 6.14 11.05 -13.14
N TYR A 45 6.21 9.76 -13.46
CA TYR A 45 5.12 9.07 -14.15
C TYR A 45 3.84 9.06 -13.31
N ALA A 46 3.95 8.72 -12.03
CA ALA A 46 2.80 8.69 -11.13
C ALA A 46 2.18 10.09 -10.96
N GLU A 47 3.01 11.13 -10.81
CA GLU A 47 2.56 12.52 -10.68
C GLU A 47 1.82 13.00 -11.94
N TYR A 48 2.39 12.85 -13.13
CA TYR A 48 1.71 13.27 -14.36
C TYR A 48 0.46 12.44 -14.66
N SER A 49 0.50 11.12 -14.44
CA SER A 49 -0.69 10.27 -14.59
C SER A 49 -1.81 10.76 -13.66
N TRP A 50 -1.45 11.14 -12.43
CA TRP A 50 -2.39 11.65 -11.44
C TRP A 50 -2.92 13.04 -11.77
N GLU A 51 -2.09 13.94 -12.30
CA GLU A 51 -2.47 15.27 -12.75
C GLU A 51 -3.47 15.19 -13.92
N ILE A 52 -3.22 14.28 -14.88
CA ILE A 52 -4.12 14.00 -15.99
C ILE A 52 -5.45 13.46 -15.45
N LEU A 53 -5.42 12.38 -14.64
CA LEU A 53 -6.63 11.81 -14.03
C LEU A 53 -7.44 12.85 -13.24
N THR A 54 -6.77 13.75 -12.50
CA THR A 54 -7.38 14.86 -11.78
C THR A 54 -8.07 15.85 -12.71
N SER A 55 -7.39 16.23 -13.79
CA SER A 55 -7.90 17.24 -14.73
C SER A 55 -9.13 16.71 -15.46
N ILE A 56 -9.09 15.45 -15.88
CA ILE A 56 -10.24 14.72 -16.42
C ILE A 56 -11.37 14.66 -15.38
N ALA A 57 -11.01 14.36 -14.12
CA ALA A 57 -11.95 14.24 -13.01
C ALA A 57 -12.69 15.56 -12.67
N LYS A 58 -12.04 16.71 -12.91
CA LYS A 58 -12.59 18.04 -12.63
C LYS A 58 -13.43 18.59 -13.79
N ASN A 59 -13.06 18.27 -15.03
CA ASN A 59 -13.64 18.88 -16.23
C ASN A 59 -14.88 18.15 -16.78
N THR A 60 -15.16 16.95 -16.26
CA THR A 60 -16.33 16.17 -16.68
C THR A 60 -17.41 16.29 -15.60
N GLU A 61 -18.46 17.09 -15.83
CA GLU A 61 -19.56 17.30 -14.87
C GLU A 61 -20.36 16.01 -14.56
N LYS A 62 -20.26 14.99 -15.42
CA LYS A 62 -20.85 13.65 -15.24
C LYS A 62 -19.83 12.57 -15.54
N ILE A 63 -18.90 12.32 -14.62
CA ILE A 63 -18.06 11.12 -14.70
C ILE A 63 -18.91 9.96 -14.23
N THR A 64 -19.29 9.13 -15.19
CA THR A 64 -20.05 7.89 -14.98
C THR A 64 -19.14 6.70 -14.67
N HIS A 65 -17.82 6.87 -14.80
CA HIS A 65 -16.88 5.76 -14.64
C HIS A 65 -16.88 5.24 -13.19
N PRO A 66 -17.11 3.93 -12.96
CA PRO A 66 -17.27 3.36 -11.62
C PRO A 66 -16.15 3.70 -10.65
N LEU A 67 -14.90 3.76 -11.12
CA LEU A 67 -13.73 4.02 -10.27
C LEU A 67 -13.67 5.43 -9.67
N PHE A 68 -14.46 6.38 -10.16
CA PHE A 68 -14.53 7.76 -9.65
C PHE A 68 -15.79 8.03 -8.82
N VAL A 69 -16.75 7.12 -8.83
CA VAL A 69 -18.02 7.30 -8.13
C VAL A 69 -17.92 6.69 -6.74
N GLU A 70 -17.99 7.54 -5.71
CA GLU A 70 -18.13 7.04 -4.35
C GLU A 70 -19.50 6.39 -4.16
N ARG A 71 -19.50 5.16 -3.63
CA ARG A 71 -20.75 4.45 -3.31
C ARG A 71 -21.34 5.01 -2.03
N GLU A 72 -22.65 5.21 -2.02
CA GLU A 72 -23.37 5.77 -0.86
C GLU A 72 -23.31 4.87 0.38
N GLU A 73 -23.19 3.55 0.19
CA GLU A 73 -23.06 2.56 1.25
C GLU A 73 -21.83 1.70 0.99
N ILE A 74 -20.98 1.55 2.02
CA ILE A 74 -19.76 0.73 1.96
C ILE A 74 -20.03 -0.51 2.81
N LYS A 75 -20.28 -1.64 2.15
CA LYS A 75 -20.56 -2.95 2.78
C LYS A 75 -19.32 -3.84 2.78
N ASN A 76 -18.53 -3.77 1.72
CA ASN A 76 -17.35 -4.62 1.57
C ASN A 76 -16.13 -3.76 1.24
N ILE A 77 -15.03 -3.99 1.96
CA ILE A 77 -13.75 -3.34 1.74
C ILE A 77 -12.73 -4.40 1.36
N LEU A 78 -12.01 -4.16 0.27
CA LEU A 78 -10.86 -4.94 -0.10
C LEU A 78 -9.59 -4.29 0.44
N LEU A 79 -8.81 -5.00 1.24
CA LEU A 79 -7.55 -4.53 1.80
C LEU A 79 -6.36 -5.26 1.16
N ILE A 80 -5.56 -4.55 0.38
CA ILE A 80 -4.27 -5.03 -0.12
C ILE A 80 -3.22 -4.79 0.97
N LEU A 81 -2.74 -5.85 1.59
CA LEU A 81 -1.73 -5.80 2.66
C LEU A 81 -0.34 -6.12 2.12
N ILE A 82 0.54 -5.13 2.10
CA ILE A 82 1.94 -5.27 1.66
C ILE A 82 2.85 -5.58 2.84
N THR A 83 3.56 -6.70 2.77
CA THR A 83 4.51 -7.19 3.77
C THR A 83 5.71 -7.86 3.11
N SER A 84 6.73 -8.20 3.90
CA SER A 84 7.90 -8.90 3.36
C SER A 84 7.69 -10.42 3.28
N ASN A 85 8.38 -11.05 2.33
CA ASN A 85 8.50 -12.52 2.29
C ASN A 85 9.45 -13.07 3.37
N ARG A 86 10.48 -12.30 3.72
CA ARG A 86 11.56 -12.70 4.63
C ARG A 86 11.42 -12.03 5.99
N GLY A 87 11.92 -12.67 7.05
CA GLY A 87 12.04 -12.07 8.38
C GLY A 87 13.29 -11.20 8.54
N LEU A 88 13.72 -11.00 9.80
CA LEU A 88 14.93 -10.23 10.16
C LEU A 88 14.90 -8.75 9.73
N CYS A 89 13.70 -8.18 9.61
CA CYS A 89 13.43 -6.79 9.21
C CYS A 89 12.97 -5.92 10.39
N GLY A 90 13.31 -6.30 11.62
CA GLY A 90 12.87 -5.60 12.83
C GLY A 90 11.34 -5.48 12.93
N ALA A 91 10.85 -4.27 13.15
CA ALA A 91 9.44 -3.99 13.39
C ALA A 91 8.61 -3.77 12.11
N TYR A 92 9.20 -3.85 10.91
CA TYR A 92 8.53 -3.54 9.64
C TYR A 92 7.15 -4.21 9.47
N ASN A 93 7.11 -5.55 9.49
CA ASN A 93 5.83 -6.28 9.33
C ASN A 93 4.89 -6.07 10.53
N THR A 94 5.44 -6.04 11.74
CA THR A 94 4.64 -5.90 12.96
C THR A 94 3.93 -4.56 13.03
N GLN A 95 4.58 -3.47 12.58
CA GLN A 95 3.99 -2.14 12.58
C GLN A 95 2.81 -2.02 11.62
N ILE A 96 2.95 -2.49 10.38
CA ILE A 96 1.85 -2.43 9.42
C ILE A 96 0.70 -3.35 9.81
N VAL A 97 0.99 -4.55 10.30
CA VAL A 97 -0.04 -5.46 10.82
C VAL A 97 -0.77 -4.82 12.00
N LYS A 98 -0.06 -4.20 12.97
CA LYS A 98 -0.71 -3.50 14.09
C LYS A 98 -1.67 -2.42 13.59
N LYS A 99 -1.28 -1.62 12.60
CA LYS A 99 -2.15 -0.58 12.02
C LYS A 99 -3.40 -1.17 11.36
N VAL A 100 -3.25 -2.30 10.66
CA VAL A 100 -4.37 -3.04 10.06
C VAL A 100 -5.29 -3.64 11.13
N LEU A 101 -4.73 -4.18 12.22
CA LEU A 101 -5.54 -4.70 13.33
C LEU A 101 -6.31 -3.59 14.05
N SER A 102 -5.72 -2.41 14.23
CA SER A 102 -6.44 -1.24 14.75
C SER A 102 -7.57 -0.81 13.82
N LEU A 103 -7.41 -0.93 12.50
CA LEU A 103 -8.49 -0.69 11.55
C LEU A 103 -9.64 -1.70 11.72
N PHE A 104 -9.33 -2.98 11.98
CA PHE A 104 -10.37 -3.97 12.29
C PHE A 104 -11.05 -3.73 13.64
N GLN A 105 -10.28 -3.36 14.68
CA GLN A 105 -10.80 -3.06 16.01
C GLN A 105 -11.72 -1.84 15.98
N ASN A 106 -11.29 -0.75 15.34
CA ASN A 106 -12.12 0.44 15.15
C ASN A 106 -13.44 0.11 14.44
N ASN A 107 -13.45 -0.85 13.52
CA ASN A 107 -14.69 -1.31 12.89
C ASN A 107 -15.54 -2.18 13.83
N ALA A 108 -14.92 -3.04 14.64
CA ALA A 108 -15.63 -3.94 15.58
C ALA A 108 -16.19 -3.22 16.82
N ASP A 109 -15.44 -2.28 17.41
CA ASP A 109 -15.86 -1.51 18.58
C ASP A 109 -17.07 -0.62 18.23
N ARG A 110 -17.03 -0.03 17.04
CA ARG A 110 -18.15 0.74 16.50
C ARG A 110 -19.35 -0.17 16.17
N ALA A 111 -19.13 -1.42 15.76
CA ALA A 111 -20.20 -2.43 15.59
C ALA A 111 -20.89 -2.84 16.90
N SER A 112 -20.18 -2.72 18.03
CA SER A 112 -20.67 -3.15 19.34
C SER A 112 -21.51 -2.08 20.06
N SER A 113 -21.35 -0.81 19.69
CA SER A 113 -22.19 0.31 20.13
C SER A 113 -22.84 0.99 18.92
N PRO A 114 -23.88 0.38 18.30
CA PRO A 114 -24.59 1.02 17.22
C PRO A 114 -25.28 2.27 17.75
N VAL A 115 -24.82 3.44 17.29
CA VAL A 115 -25.60 4.67 17.41
C VAL A 115 -26.86 4.46 16.58
N GLU A 116 -28.04 4.77 17.15
CA GLU A 116 -29.33 4.64 16.45
C GLU A 116 -29.25 5.41 15.10
N GLY A 117 -29.33 4.68 13.97
CA GLY A 117 -29.14 5.21 12.62
C GLY A 117 -27.76 4.99 11.97
N SER A 118 -26.84 4.25 12.59
CA SER A 118 -25.54 3.91 11.99
C SER A 118 -25.64 2.77 10.97
N LYS A 119 -25.02 2.95 9.79
CA LYS A 119 -24.95 1.96 8.69
C LYS A 119 -24.21 0.68 9.14
N PRO A 120 -24.55 -0.51 8.59
CA PRO A 120 -23.85 -1.76 8.90
C PRO A 120 -22.34 -1.64 8.64
N TYR A 121 -21.53 -2.28 9.48
CA TYR A 121 -20.07 -2.20 9.40
C TYR A 121 -19.55 -3.03 8.23
N PRO A 122 -18.59 -2.49 7.46
CA PRO A 122 -18.12 -3.18 6.29
C PRO A 122 -17.29 -4.42 6.64
N VAL A 123 -17.53 -5.51 5.92
CA VAL A 123 -16.69 -6.70 5.92
C VAL A 123 -15.38 -6.34 5.23
N ILE A 124 -14.25 -6.75 5.82
CA ILE A 124 -12.93 -6.51 5.23
C ILE A 124 -12.29 -7.83 4.83
N ASP A 125 -12.11 -8.00 3.53
CA ASP A 125 -11.35 -9.09 2.95
C ASP A 125 -9.95 -8.62 2.58
N ILE A 126 -9.01 -9.56 2.52
CA ILE A 126 -7.59 -9.23 2.40
C ILE A 126 -6.99 -9.88 1.15
N VAL A 127 -6.25 -9.08 0.39
CA VAL A 127 -5.27 -9.57 -0.59
C VAL A 127 -3.90 -9.41 0.04
N THR A 128 -3.14 -10.49 0.14
CA THR A 128 -1.83 -10.44 0.79
C THR A 128 -0.71 -10.38 -0.23
N VAL A 129 0.13 -9.35 -0.11
CA VAL A 129 1.39 -9.26 -0.84
C VAL A 129 2.50 -9.57 0.15
N GLY A 130 3.12 -10.73 -0.01
CA GLY A 130 4.16 -11.24 0.87
C GLY A 130 3.72 -12.26 1.93
N LYS A 131 4.61 -13.21 2.22
CA LYS A 131 4.34 -14.37 3.09
C LYS A 131 4.07 -14.02 4.56
N LYS A 132 4.68 -12.95 5.10
CA LYS A 132 4.54 -12.61 6.53
C LYS A 132 3.15 -12.06 6.87
N GLY A 133 2.58 -11.24 5.99
CA GLY A 133 1.21 -10.76 6.12
C GLY A 133 0.21 -11.90 6.05
N ASP A 134 0.34 -12.78 5.07
CA ASP A 134 -0.52 -13.96 4.91
C ASP A 134 -0.52 -14.87 6.14
N THR A 135 0.67 -15.27 6.61
CA THR A 135 0.79 -16.13 7.80
C THR A 135 0.09 -15.50 9.02
N MET A 136 0.25 -14.19 9.20
CA MET A 136 -0.30 -13.47 10.34
C MET A 136 -1.82 -13.30 10.23
N MET A 137 -2.35 -12.97 9.05
CA MET A 137 -3.79 -12.79 8.83
C MET A 137 -4.55 -14.12 8.93
N ARG A 138 -3.97 -15.22 8.42
CA ARG A 138 -4.54 -16.57 8.61
C ARG A 138 -4.62 -16.95 10.08
N ARG A 139 -3.56 -16.68 10.86
CA ARG A 139 -3.52 -16.96 12.30
C ARG A 139 -4.63 -16.23 13.07
N ILE A 140 -5.02 -15.06 12.60
CA ILE A 140 -6.08 -14.23 13.22
C ILE A 140 -7.48 -14.63 12.72
N GLY A 141 -7.57 -15.51 11.72
CA GLY A 141 -8.84 -15.98 11.16
C GLY A 141 -9.50 -14.97 10.22
N ARG A 142 -8.71 -14.10 9.56
CA ARG A 142 -9.24 -13.18 8.53
C ARG A 142 -9.36 -13.87 7.18
N ASN A 143 -10.36 -13.46 6.40
CA ASN A 143 -10.57 -13.96 5.05
C ASN A 143 -9.50 -13.39 4.10
N ILE A 144 -8.83 -14.27 3.37
CA ILE A 144 -7.80 -13.91 2.38
C ILE A 144 -8.27 -14.42 1.03
N ILE A 145 -8.62 -13.51 0.13
CA ILE A 145 -9.17 -13.86 -1.18
C ILE A 145 -8.09 -14.23 -2.19
N ALA A 146 -6.91 -13.62 -2.08
CA ALA A 146 -5.78 -13.87 -2.97
C ALA A 146 -4.46 -13.60 -2.26
N ASN A 147 -3.40 -14.27 -2.73
CA ASN A 147 -2.07 -14.12 -2.21
C ASN A 147 -1.03 -13.99 -3.33
N PHE A 148 -0.05 -13.11 -3.12
CA PHE A 148 1.01 -12.81 -4.07
C PHE A 148 2.35 -12.92 -3.34
N PHE A 149 2.99 -14.08 -3.44
CA PHE A 149 4.25 -14.38 -2.73
C PHE A 149 5.48 -14.31 -3.61
N GLU A 150 5.31 -14.49 -4.92
CA GLU A 150 6.41 -14.71 -5.87
C GLU A 150 6.85 -13.43 -6.58
N LEU A 151 6.79 -12.31 -5.87
CA LEU A 151 7.31 -11.06 -6.40
C LEU A 151 8.85 -11.07 -6.35
N PRO A 152 9.53 -10.72 -7.46
CA PRO A 152 10.98 -10.58 -7.47
C PRO A 152 11.42 -9.40 -6.59
N ASP A 153 12.69 -9.38 -6.18
CA ASP A 153 13.25 -8.23 -5.44
C ASP A 153 13.24 -6.93 -6.29
N ASN A 154 13.33 -7.08 -7.62
CA ASN A 154 13.20 -6.03 -8.61
C ASN A 154 11.81 -6.06 -9.25
N VAL A 155 10.83 -5.51 -8.54
CA VAL A 155 9.44 -5.46 -8.99
C VAL A 155 9.33 -4.57 -10.24
N SER A 156 8.73 -5.13 -11.28
CA SER A 156 8.35 -4.44 -12.51
C SER A 156 6.83 -4.20 -12.57
N LEU A 157 6.37 -3.39 -13.53
CA LEU A 157 4.94 -3.12 -13.68
C LEU A 157 4.15 -4.41 -13.97
N SER A 158 4.69 -5.30 -14.81
CA SER A 158 4.04 -6.58 -15.16
C SER A 158 3.81 -7.50 -13.96
N ASP A 159 4.62 -7.38 -12.91
CA ASP A 159 4.44 -8.18 -11.68
C ASP A 159 3.26 -7.67 -10.84
N ILE A 160 2.89 -6.40 -10.99
CA ILE A 160 1.86 -5.73 -10.19
C ILE A 160 0.51 -5.67 -10.93
N VAL A 161 0.50 -5.66 -12.26
CA VAL A 161 -0.72 -5.65 -13.09
C VAL A 161 -1.77 -6.67 -12.61
N PRO A 162 -1.45 -7.95 -12.33
CA PRO A 162 -2.45 -8.92 -11.86
C PRO A 162 -3.12 -8.54 -10.53
N ILE A 163 -2.39 -7.88 -9.63
CA ILE A 163 -2.91 -7.42 -8.34
C ILE A 163 -3.90 -6.27 -8.56
N SER A 164 -3.53 -5.33 -9.44
CA SER A 164 -4.36 -4.19 -9.79
C SER A 164 -5.63 -4.62 -10.54
N GLU A 165 -5.50 -5.51 -11.53
CA GLU A 165 -6.63 -6.05 -12.30
C GLU A 165 -7.63 -6.78 -11.40
N LEU A 166 -7.14 -7.60 -10.46
CA LEU A 166 -7.99 -8.24 -9.47
C LEU A 166 -8.78 -7.19 -8.69
N ALA A 167 -8.10 -6.17 -8.14
CA ALA A 167 -8.77 -5.15 -7.35
C ALA A 167 -9.80 -4.32 -8.15
N ILE A 168 -9.49 -3.99 -9.41
CA ILE A 168 -10.39 -3.24 -10.30
C ILE A 168 -11.59 -4.11 -10.69
N ASN A 169 -11.36 -5.36 -11.09
CA ASN A 169 -12.43 -6.27 -11.47
C ASN A 169 -13.39 -6.52 -10.29
N GLU A 170 -12.85 -6.80 -9.11
CA GLU A 170 -13.64 -7.03 -7.89
C GLU A 170 -14.48 -5.79 -7.49
N TYR A 171 -13.97 -4.59 -7.77
CA TYR A 171 -14.73 -3.35 -7.59
C TYR A 171 -15.82 -3.15 -8.67
N ASN A 172 -15.50 -3.40 -9.94
CA ASN A 172 -16.44 -3.25 -11.05
C ASN A 172 -17.60 -4.25 -10.97
N HIS A 173 -17.35 -5.48 -10.52
CA HIS A 173 -18.38 -6.48 -10.24
C HIS A 173 -19.21 -6.17 -8.97
N SER A 174 -18.94 -5.04 -8.29
CA SER A 174 -19.63 -4.64 -7.06
C SER A 174 -19.51 -5.64 -5.91
N HIS A 175 -18.45 -6.44 -5.89
CA HIS A 175 -18.11 -7.28 -4.74
C HIS A 175 -17.52 -6.44 -3.61
N TYR A 176 -16.76 -5.40 -3.95
CA TYR A 176 -16.23 -4.43 -3.00
C TYR A 176 -16.60 -3.00 -3.36
N ASP A 177 -16.85 -2.21 -2.33
CA ASP A 177 -17.24 -0.80 -2.44
C ASP A 177 -16.07 0.16 -2.21
N LYS A 178 -14.94 -0.37 -1.72
CA LYS A 178 -13.73 0.39 -1.43
C LYS A 178 -12.51 -0.52 -1.44
N VAL A 179 -11.42 -0.04 -2.03
CA VAL A 179 -10.11 -0.71 -2.02
C VAL A 179 -9.09 0.13 -1.27
N LEU A 180 -8.47 -0.48 -0.27
CA LEU A 180 -7.42 0.10 0.56
C LEU A 180 -6.10 -0.62 0.32
N VAL A 181 -4.99 0.12 0.39
CA VAL A 181 -3.63 -0.43 0.39
C VAL A 181 -2.97 -0.11 1.72
N ALA A 182 -2.58 -1.14 2.45
CA ALA A 182 -1.76 -1.06 3.65
C ALA A 182 -0.30 -1.31 3.30
N TYR A 183 0.54 -0.30 3.49
CA TYR A 183 1.96 -0.34 3.14
C TYR A 183 2.78 0.49 4.13
N THR A 184 4.11 0.49 3.98
CA THR A 184 5.01 1.24 4.86
C THR A 184 5.73 2.31 4.05
N ASP A 185 5.49 3.57 4.37
CA ASP A 185 6.18 4.71 3.79
C ASP A 185 7.65 4.69 4.19
N PHE A 186 8.53 4.82 3.20
CA PHE A 186 9.96 5.00 3.40
C PHE A 186 10.26 6.49 3.61
N VAL A 187 10.56 6.88 4.85
CA VAL A 187 10.98 8.26 5.19
C VAL A 187 12.50 8.36 5.23
N SER A 188 13.15 7.41 5.89
CA SER A 188 14.61 7.30 5.92
C SER A 188 15.03 5.87 6.25
N ALA A 189 16.34 5.58 6.17
CA ALA A 189 16.87 4.27 6.56
C ALA A 189 16.50 3.86 8.00
N LEU A 190 16.26 4.84 8.88
CA LEU A 190 15.89 4.62 10.28
C LEU A 190 14.39 4.79 10.54
N SER A 191 13.67 5.52 9.68
CA SER A 191 12.27 5.89 9.89
C SER A 191 11.38 5.32 8.79
N GLN A 192 10.48 4.44 9.20
CA GLN A 192 9.53 3.75 8.36
C GLN A 192 8.16 3.90 9.01
N LYS A 193 7.17 4.41 8.27
CA LYS A 193 5.86 4.73 8.83
C LYS A 193 4.78 3.86 8.19
N PRO A 194 4.07 3.01 8.94
CA PRO A 194 2.96 2.24 8.38
C PRO A 194 1.81 3.18 7.99
N ASN A 195 1.25 2.96 6.83
CA ASN A 195 0.17 3.76 6.26
C ASN A 195 -0.92 2.89 5.62
N ILE A 196 -2.13 3.39 5.61
CA ILE A 196 -3.27 2.76 4.94
C ILE A 196 -3.92 3.83 4.09
N LYS A 197 -4.02 3.57 2.79
CA LYS A 197 -4.51 4.54 1.82
C LYS A 197 -5.60 3.96 0.96
N GLN A 198 -6.63 4.77 0.68
CA GLN A 198 -7.65 4.41 -0.30
C GLN A 198 -7.10 4.62 -1.72
N VAL A 199 -7.25 3.61 -2.57
CA VAL A 199 -6.87 3.68 -3.99
C VAL A 199 -8.10 3.71 -4.89
N ILE A 200 -9.18 3.02 -4.52
CA ILE A 200 -10.45 2.98 -5.26
C ILE A 200 -11.61 3.15 -4.26
N PRO A 201 -12.64 3.96 -4.56
CA PRO A 201 -12.71 4.90 -5.67
C PRO A 201 -11.75 6.08 -5.49
N VAL A 202 -11.36 6.70 -6.61
CA VAL A 202 -10.48 7.87 -6.63
C VAL A 202 -11.30 9.11 -6.25
N SER A 203 -11.16 9.58 -5.01
CA SER A 203 -11.87 10.77 -4.54
C SER A 203 -11.03 12.04 -4.63
N LYS A 204 -11.68 13.20 -4.83
CA LYS A 204 -11.02 14.53 -4.85
C LYS A 204 -10.26 14.86 -3.56
N THR A 205 -10.62 14.23 -2.44
CA THR A 205 -9.96 14.42 -1.14
C THR A 205 -8.73 13.52 -1.00
N SER A 206 -8.86 12.24 -1.38
CA SER A 206 -7.71 11.31 -1.49
C SER A 206 -6.65 11.81 -2.49
N LEU A 207 -7.10 12.57 -3.49
CA LEU A 207 -6.30 13.26 -4.49
C LEU A 207 -5.32 14.29 -3.92
N LYS A 208 -5.80 15.21 -3.07
CA LYS A 208 -4.97 16.25 -2.43
C LYS A 208 -3.97 15.65 -1.44
N GLU A 209 -4.38 14.62 -0.70
CA GLU A 209 -3.51 13.95 0.26
C GLU A 209 -2.39 13.14 -0.40
N LEU A 210 -2.62 12.52 -1.58
CA LEU A 210 -1.57 11.82 -2.35
C LEU A 210 -0.51 12.76 -2.91
N ILE A 211 -0.91 13.90 -3.48
CA ILE A 211 0.02 14.91 -3.99
C ILE A 211 0.92 15.42 -2.85
N ASN A 212 0.34 15.72 -1.70
CA ASN A 212 1.08 16.19 -0.53
C ASN A 212 2.04 15.15 0.07
N THR A 213 1.82 13.85 -0.16
CA THR A 213 2.70 12.78 0.33
C THR A 213 3.81 12.40 -0.65
N LEU A 214 3.67 12.71 -1.95
CA LEU A 214 4.63 12.34 -2.98
C LEU A 214 5.86 13.28 -3.05
N GLY A 215 5.79 14.48 -2.47
CA GLY A 215 6.98 15.31 -2.24
C GLY A 215 6.72 16.74 -1.79
N ASP A 216 7.46 17.18 -0.75
CA ASP A 216 7.59 18.58 -0.32
C ASP A 216 8.46 19.43 -1.29
N ASP A 217 9.15 18.80 -2.25
CA ASP A 217 10.12 19.47 -3.15
C ASP A 217 9.47 20.42 -4.17
N PHE A 218 8.14 20.40 -4.32
CA PHE A 218 7.38 21.35 -5.14
C PHE A 218 6.58 22.39 -4.35
N LYS A 219 6.58 22.35 -3.00
CA LYS A 219 5.95 23.43 -2.20
C LYS A 219 6.54 24.81 -2.49
N ASN A 220 7.74 24.89 -3.08
CA ASN A 220 8.35 26.14 -3.52
C ASN A 220 8.00 26.56 -4.97
N LYS A 221 7.14 25.85 -5.70
CA LYS A 221 6.71 26.24 -7.06
C LYS A 221 5.20 26.45 -7.24
N ASP A 222 4.36 25.95 -6.33
CA ASP A 222 2.90 25.94 -6.51
C ASP A 222 2.14 26.97 -5.66
N GLU A 223 2.63 28.22 -5.65
CA GLU A 223 1.72 29.38 -5.68
C GLU A 223 1.26 29.70 -7.12
N LYS A 224 1.68 28.90 -8.12
CA LYS A 224 1.13 28.98 -9.47
C LYS A 224 -0.22 28.29 -9.52
N LYS A 225 -1.28 29.08 -9.38
CA LYS A 225 -2.68 28.88 -9.83
C LYS A 225 -2.90 27.49 -10.44
N GLU A 226 -3.75 26.67 -9.83
CA GLU A 226 -4.36 25.49 -10.46
C GLU A 226 -4.89 25.89 -11.85
N LYS A 227 -4.08 25.71 -12.89
CA LYS A 227 -4.52 25.92 -14.27
C LYS A 227 -5.36 24.71 -14.60
N ILE A 228 -6.65 24.93 -14.83
CA ILE A 228 -7.51 23.92 -15.45
C ILE A 228 -6.96 23.75 -16.87
N ILE A 229 -6.25 22.65 -17.10
CA ILE A 229 -5.78 22.27 -18.44
C ILE A 229 -6.93 21.53 -19.09
N ASP A 230 -7.49 22.14 -20.13
CA ASP A 230 -8.53 21.51 -20.94
C ASP A 230 -7.84 20.59 -21.96
N TYR A 231 -8.17 19.30 -21.90
CA TYR A 231 -7.57 18.29 -22.77
C TYR A 231 -8.54 18.00 -23.93
N LEU A 232 -8.03 18.06 -25.16
CA LEU A 232 -8.73 17.53 -26.32
C LEU A 232 -8.51 16.00 -26.34
N PHE A 233 -9.59 15.23 -26.30
CA PHE A 233 -9.54 13.77 -26.36
C PHE A 233 -9.70 13.31 -27.81
N GLU A 234 -8.80 12.43 -28.27
CA GLU A 234 -8.92 11.73 -29.54
C GLU A 234 -9.40 10.30 -29.26
N GLY A 235 -10.68 10.01 -29.56
CA GLY A 235 -11.33 8.72 -29.26
C GLY A 235 -12.52 8.83 -28.31
N ASP A 236 -13.05 7.68 -27.87
CA ASP A 236 -14.13 7.62 -26.88
C ASP A 236 -13.59 7.94 -25.48
N LYS A 237 -14.17 8.94 -24.82
CA LYS A 237 -13.76 9.40 -23.49
C LYS A 237 -13.93 8.30 -22.45
N ASP A 238 -14.97 7.49 -22.58
CA ASP A 238 -15.26 6.39 -21.65
C ASP A 238 -14.29 5.22 -21.82
N LEU A 239 -13.60 5.11 -22.96
CA LEU A 239 -12.57 4.09 -23.21
C LEU A 239 -11.16 4.55 -22.81
N LEU A 240 -10.92 5.86 -22.80
CA LEU A 240 -9.65 6.47 -22.37
C LEU A 240 -9.55 6.62 -20.85
N ILE A 241 -10.68 6.58 -20.15
CA ILE A 241 -10.76 6.58 -18.68
C ILE A 241 -10.96 5.12 -18.25
N PRO A 242 -9.90 4.40 -17.84
CA PRO A 242 -10.03 3.02 -17.36
C PRO A 242 -10.67 2.92 -15.97
#